data_AF-A0A388TAD9-F1
#
_entry.id   AF-A0A388TAD9-F1
#
_cell.length_a   1.000
_cell.length_b   1.000
_cell.length_c   1.000
_cell.angle_alpha   90.00
_cell.angle_beta   90.00
_cell.angle_gamma   90.00
#
_symmetry.space_group_name_H-M   'P 1'
#
loop_
_entity.id
_entity.type
_entity.pdbx_description
1 polymer ?
#
loop_
_entity_poly.entity_id
_entity_poly.type
_entity_poly.pdbx_seq_one_letter_code
_entity_poly.pdbx_strand_id
1 'polypeptide(L)'
;MEAVRQIVDADRLVDIVDIPESMKCRKVEIIILPDLATETKPKINKEALKKAFGSLHKYANPNLIPLEKKAWEIAVKDKYGVKNAHS
;
A
#
# COMPACT_ATOMS: atom_id res chain seq x y z
N MET A 1 18.69 -11.54 -16.70
CA MET A 1 17.24 -11.49 -16.48
C MET A 1 17.01 -11.95 -15.06
N GLU A 2 16.50 -11.06 -14.20
CA GLU A 2 16.22 -11.39 -12.80
C GLU A 2 14.86 -12.09 -12.74
N ALA A 3 14.81 -13.23 -12.06
CA ALA A 3 13.62 -14.05 -11.92
C ALA A 3 13.49 -14.50 -10.48
N VAL A 4 12.27 -14.44 -9.94
CA VAL A 4 11.99 -15.01 -8.63
C VAL A 4 11.56 -16.46 -8.83
N ARG A 5 12.23 -17.37 -8.13
CA ARG A 5 11.96 -18.80 -8.16
C ARG A 5 11.65 -19.28 -6.75
N GLN A 6 10.59 -20.05 -6.58
CA GLN A 6 10.22 -20.57 -5.28
C GLN A 6 9.54 -21.93 -5.41
N ILE A 7 9.93 -22.88 -4.55
CA ILE A 7 9.26 -24.18 -4.43
C ILE A 7 8.18 -24.05 -3.35
N VAL A 8 6.94 -24.41 -3.71
CA VAL A 8 5.79 -24.42 -2.80
C VAL A 8 4.96 -25.67 -2.99
N ASP A 9 4.08 -25.97 -2.04
CA ASP A 9 3.04 -26.99 -2.22
C ASP A 9 1.94 -26.46 -3.15
N ALA A 10 1.55 -27.25 -4.15
CA ALA A 10 0.56 -26.87 -5.14
C ALA A 10 -0.79 -26.47 -4.52
N ASP A 11 -1.15 -27.08 -3.39
CA ASP A 11 -2.42 -26.82 -2.71
C ASP A 11 -2.54 -25.36 -2.23
N ARG A 12 -1.41 -24.68 -2.00
CA ARG A 12 -1.38 -23.25 -1.63
C ARG A 12 -1.67 -22.30 -2.79
N LEU A 13 -1.67 -22.81 -4.02
CA LEU A 13 -1.83 -22.04 -5.25
C LEU A 13 -3.22 -22.21 -5.89
N VAL A 14 -4.05 -23.13 -5.37
CA VAL A 14 -5.36 -23.49 -5.96
C VAL A 14 -6.30 -22.28 -6.03
N ASP A 15 -6.21 -21.35 -5.09
CA ASP A 15 -7.03 -20.13 -5.07
C ASP A 15 -6.46 -18.99 -5.95
N ILE A 16 -5.25 -19.14 -6.47
CA ILE A 16 -4.49 -18.09 -7.16
C ILE A 16 -4.42 -18.36 -8.67
N VAL A 17 -4.26 -19.62 -9.06
CA VAL A 17 -4.15 -20.06 -10.46
C VAL A 17 -4.82 -21.43 -10.63
N ASP A 18 -5.34 -21.69 -11.82
CA ASP A 18 -5.87 -23.00 -12.16
C ASP A 18 -4.72 -24.01 -12.33
N ILE A 19 -4.67 -24.99 -11.44
CA ILE A 19 -3.63 -26.03 -11.44
C ILE A 19 -4.22 -27.32 -12.00
N PRO A 20 -3.57 -27.96 -12.98
CA PRO A 20 -4.01 -29.24 -13.48
C PRO A 20 -3.99 -30.29 -12.37
N GLU A 21 -4.97 -31.18 -12.39
CA GLU A 21 -5.23 -32.13 -11.31
C GLU A 21 -4.04 -33.07 -11.04
N SER A 22 -3.23 -33.34 -12.06
CA SER A 22 -2.00 -34.12 -11.99
C SER A 22 -0.89 -33.50 -11.13
N MET A 23 -1.01 -32.21 -10.80
CA MET A 23 -0.04 -31.44 -10.02
C MET A 23 -0.53 -31.09 -8.60
N LYS A 24 -1.79 -31.39 -8.26
CA LYS A 24 -2.31 -31.26 -6.89
C LYS A 24 -1.54 -32.18 -5.91
N CYS A 25 -1.47 -31.80 -4.63
CA CYS A 25 -0.76 -32.56 -3.60
C CYS A 25 0.73 -32.83 -3.88
N ARG A 26 1.37 -32.01 -4.72
CA ARG A 26 2.81 -32.10 -5.04
C ARG A 26 3.50 -30.77 -4.81
N LYS A 27 4.81 -30.82 -4.59
CA LYS A 27 5.66 -29.63 -4.63
C LYS A 27 5.86 -29.19 -6.07
N VAL A 28 5.64 -27.91 -6.32
CA VAL A 28 5.77 -27.28 -7.63
C VAL A 28 6.69 -26.08 -7.53
N GLU A 29 7.32 -25.74 -8.65
CA GLU A 29 8.16 -24.56 -8.76
C GLU A 29 7.38 -23.43 -9.42
N ILE A 30 7.35 -22.26 -8.77
CA ILE A 30 6.84 -21.02 -9.34
C ILE A 30 8.03 -20.25 -9.90
N ILE A 31 7.89 -19.76 -11.13
CA ILE A 31 8.86 -18.87 -11.78
C ILE A 31 8.12 -17.60 -12.17
N ILE A 32 8.52 -16.47 -11.58
CA ILE A 32 7.97 -15.16 -11.91
C ILE A 32 8.97 -14.44 -12.81
N LEU A 33 8.53 -14.16 -14.03
CA LEU A 33 9.29 -13.43 -15.03
C LEU A 33 8.59 -12.11 -15.31
N PRO A 34 9.31 -10.97 -15.33
CA PRO A 34 8.73 -9.71 -15.76
C PRO A 34 8.37 -9.79 -17.24
N ASP A 35 7.19 -9.29 -17.59
CA ASP A 35 6.83 -9.11 -18.99
C ASP A 35 7.69 -7.97 -19.58
N LEU A 36 8.48 -8.30 -20.60
CA LEU A 36 9.35 -7.36 -21.30
C LEU A 36 8.57 -6.50 -22.31
N ALA A 37 7.37 -6.93 -22.72
CA ALA A 37 6.56 -6.23 -23.72
C ALA A 37 5.64 -5.17 -23.11
N THR A 38 5.19 -5.38 -21.88
CA THR A 38 4.34 -4.43 -21.15
C THR A 38 5.00 -3.97 -19.86
N GLU A 39 5.84 -2.94 -19.96
CA GLU A 39 6.12 -2.09 -18.80
C GLU A 39 4.83 -1.36 -18.41
N THR A 40 3.95 -2.07 -17.74
CA THR A 40 2.73 -1.52 -17.18
C THR A 40 3.14 -0.73 -15.95
N LYS A 41 3.60 0.50 -16.18
CA LYS A 41 3.70 1.49 -15.10
C LYS A 41 2.39 1.40 -14.31
N PRO A 42 2.41 1.29 -12.97
CA PRO A 42 1.18 1.32 -12.21
C PRO A 42 0.45 2.59 -12.64
N LYS A 43 -0.70 2.43 -13.30
CA LYS A 43 -1.60 3.55 -13.59
C LYS A 43 -2.17 3.96 -12.23
N ILE A 44 -1.39 4.73 -11.47
CA ILE A 44 -1.95 5.56 -10.41
C ILE A 44 -2.91 6.46 -11.17
N ASN A 45 -4.20 6.12 -11.09
CA ASN A 45 -5.24 6.89 -11.72
C ASN A 45 -5.30 8.24 -11.00
N LYS A 46 -4.51 9.21 -11.48
CA LYS A 46 -4.44 10.56 -10.92
C LYS A 46 -5.83 11.23 -10.91
N GLU A 47 -6.75 10.80 -11.75
CA GLU A 47 -8.13 11.27 -11.77
C GLU A 47 -8.94 10.71 -10.59
N ALA A 48 -8.71 9.45 -10.20
CA ALA A 48 -9.30 8.88 -8.98
C ALA A 48 -8.77 9.57 -7.72
N LEU A 49 -7.47 9.90 -7.69
CA LEU A 49 -6.86 10.64 -6.58
C LEU A 49 -7.43 12.06 -6.44
N LYS A 50 -7.71 12.73 -7.57
CA LYS A 50 -8.36 14.06 -7.59
C LYS A 50 -9.80 14.04 -7.07
N LYS A 51 -10.54 12.95 -7.25
CA LYS A 51 -11.94 12.84 -6.78
C LYS A 51 -12.05 12.77 -5.25
N ALA A 52 -11.04 12.27 -4.55
CA ALA A 52 -11.06 12.17 -3.09
C ALA A 52 -10.90 13.53 -2.40
N PHE A 53 -10.09 14.44 -2.97
CA PHE A 53 -9.94 15.80 -2.44
C PHE A 53 -11.28 16.54 -2.47
N GLY A 54 -11.76 16.99 -1.31
CA GLY A 54 -13.01 17.74 -1.18
C GLY A 54 -14.29 16.89 -1.06
N SER A 55 -14.22 15.56 -1.17
CA SER A 55 -15.40 14.67 -1.03
C SER A 55 -16.08 14.77 0.35
N LEU A 56 -15.35 15.20 1.39
CA LEU A 56 -15.85 15.39 2.75
C LEU A 56 -16.15 16.86 3.10
N HIS A 57 -16.11 17.78 2.13
CA HIS A 57 -16.28 19.23 2.37
C HIS A 57 -17.58 19.56 3.11
N LYS A 58 -18.68 18.83 2.84
CA LYS A 58 -19.98 19.03 3.52
C LYS A 58 -19.96 18.76 5.03
N TYR A 59 -18.94 18.05 5.53
CA TYR A 59 -18.76 17.76 6.95
C TYR A 59 -17.69 18.67 7.58
N ALA A 60 -17.02 19.52 6.80
CA ALA A 60 -16.03 20.43 7.33
C ALA A 60 -16.72 21.52 8.17
N ASN A 61 -16.18 21.76 9.37
CA ASN A 61 -16.57 22.90 10.20
C ASN A 61 -15.45 23.94 10.19
N PRO A 62 -15.58 25.06 9.46
CA PRO A 62 -14.53 26.06 9.32
C PRO A 62 -14.03 26.64 10.64
N ASN A 63 -14.89 26.68 11.67
CA ASN A 63 -14.54 27.21 12.98
C ASN A 63 -13.60 26.29 13.77
N LEU A 64 -13.57 24.99 13.45
CA LEU A 64 -12.73 24.00 14.14
C LEU A 64 -11.34 23.87 13.49
N ILE A 65 -11.19 24.22 12.21
CA ILE A 65 -9.93 24.09 11.47
C ILE A 65 -8.75 24.80 12.18
N PRO A 66 -8.90 26.05 12.69
CA PRO A 66 -7.80 26.71 13.41
C PRO A 66 -7.45 26.02 14.74
N LEU A 67 -8.45 25.45 15.42
CA LEU A 67 -8.27 24.75 16.70
C LEU A 67 -7.56 23.42 16.49
N GLU A 68 -7.98 22.66 15.47
CA GLU A 68 -7.33 21.41 15.06
C GLU A 68 -5.86 21.66 14.71
N LYS A 69 -5.57 22.67 13.89
CA LYS A 69 -4.20 23.03 13.52
C LYS A 69 -3.32 23.26 14.74
N LYS A 70 -3.81 24.06 15.71
CA LYS A 70 -3.08 24.33 16.95
C LYS A 70 -2.91 23.08 17.81
N ALA A 71 -3.93 22.23 17.91
CA ALA A 71 -3.85 20.97 18.65
C ALA A 71 -2.80 20.01 18.04
N TRP A 72 -2.74 19.91 16.71
CA TRP A 72 -1.72 19.13 16.00
C TRP A 72 -0.32 19.69 16.21
N GLU A 73 -0.13 21.01 16.13
CA GLU A 73 1.16 21.67 16.40
C GLU A 73 1.67 21.35 17.82
N ILE A 74 0.80 21.41 18.83
CA ILE A 74 1.14 21.09 20.22
C ILE A 74 1.46 19.59 20.36
N ALA A 75 0.61 18.70 19.84
CA ALA A 75 0.82 17.26 19.94
C ALA A 75 2.13 16.80 19.28
N VAL A 76 2.48 17.38 18.13
CA VAL A 76 3.75 17.12 17.44
C VAL A 76 4.92 17.65 18.26
N LYS A 77 4.81 18.84 18.83
CA LYS A 77 5.84 19.43 19.70
C LYS A 77 6.05 18.62 20.98
N ASP A 78 5.00 18.11 21.60
CA ASP A 78 5.13 17.28 22.80
C ASP A 78 5.75 15.91 22.50
N LYS A 79 5.44 15.35 21.31
CA LYS A 79 5.91 14.03 20.90
C LYS A 79 7.33 14.03 20.33
N TYR A 80 7.72 15.10 19.62
CA TYR A 80 8.98 15.17 18.86
C TYR A 80 9.85 16.39 19.18
N GLY A 81 9.33 17.37 19.92
CA GLY A 81 10.10 18.49 20.43
C GLY A 81 11.10 17.99 21.45
N VAL A 82 12.35 17.85 21.03
CA VAL A 82 13.48 17.52 21.90
C VAL A 82 13.45 18.47 23.10
N LYS A 83 13.41 17.92 24.32
CA LYS A 83 13.60 18.67 25.57
C LYS A 83 15.04 19.18 25.63
N ASN A 84 15.35 20.23 24.88
CA ASN A 84 16.59 20.98 25.05
C ASN A 84 16.33 22.08 26.07
N ALA A 85 16.40 21.73 27.36
CA ALA A 85 16.57 22.71 28.44
C ALA A 85 16.97 21.99 29.73
N HIS A 86 18.22 21.54 29.81
CA HIS A 86 18.97 21.48 31.06
C HIS A 86 20.48 21.59 30.74
N SER A 87 21.00 22.82 30.81
CA SER A 87 22.32 23.14 31.39
C SER A 87 22.38 24.62 31.73
#